data_AF-K0JIG8-F1
#
_entry.id   AF-K0JIG8-F1
#
_cell.length_a   1.000
_cell.length_b   1.000
_cell.length_c   1.000
_cell.angle_alpha   90.00
_cell.angle_beta   90.00
_cell.angle_gamma   90.00
#
_symmetry.space_group_name_H-M   'P 1'
#
loop_
_entity.id
_entity.type
_entity.pdbx_description
1 polymer ?
#
loop_
_entity_poly.entity_id
_entity_poly.type
_entity_poly.pdbx_seq_one_letter_code
_entity_poly.pdbx_strand_id
1 'polypeptide(L)'
;MNEDRDLLISIAQKVGLNKDGNRNGNGLITEVEEMEEYINVSKTHQKEIDMRLDIMDKDIKEIKEDIKYIKNELKDNINMRSFINTKNILSGIAQVITNLTVIGGALYFILKTFFEKG
;
A
#
# COMPACT_ATOMS: atom_id res chain seq x y z
N MET A 1 -18.13 18.70 -59.57
CA MET A 1 -17.19 18.14 -60.57
C MET A 1 -15.72 18.17 -60.13
N ASN A 2 -15.28 18.98 -59.17
CA ASN A 2 -13.87 18.98 -58.72
C ASN A 2 -13.57 17.98 -57.59
N GLU A 3 -14.53 17.66 -56.72
CA GLU A 3 -14.29 16.76 -55.57
C GLU A 3 -13.89 15.34 -55.96
N ASP A 4 -14.58 14.72 -56.93
CA ASP A 4 -14.24 13.37 -57.41
C ASP A 4 -12.83 13.30 -58.02
N ARG A 5 -12.41 14.38 -58.69
CA ARG A 5 -11.09 14.50 -59.29
C ARG A 5 -10.01 14.65 -58.21
N ASP A 6 -10.26 15.46 -57.20
CA ASP A 6 -9.32 15.67 -56.09
C ASP A 6 -9.17 14.39 -55.26
N LEU A 7 -10.25 13.63 -55.06
CA LEU A 7 -10.22 12.32 -54.42
C LEU A 7 -9.38 11.31 -55.23
N LEU A 8 -9.57 11.23 -56.55
CA LEU A 8 -8.79 10.35 -57.43
C LEU A 8 -7.30 10.69 -57.41
N ILE A 9 -6.95 11.97 -57.40
CA ILE A 9 -5.55 12.43 -57.30
C ILE A 9 -4.95 12.03 -55.94
N SER A 10 -5.70 12.19 -54.85
CA SER A 10 -5.23 11.78 -53.51
C SER A 10 -4.97 10.28 -53.43
N ILE A 11 -5.90 9.45 -53.94
CA ILE A 11 -5.73 8.00 -53.99
C ILE A 11 -4.52 7.62 -54.85
N ALA A 12 -4.35 8.25 -56.02
CA ALA A 12 -3.22 8.02 -56.91
C ALA A 12 -1.89 8.29 -56.20
N GLN A 13 -1.79 9.41 -55.48
CA GLN A 13 -0.59 9.75 -54.70
C GLN A 13 -0.32 8.74 -53.58
N LYS A 14 -1.36 8.28 -52.87
CA LYS A 14 -1.23 7.25 -51.83
C LYS A 14 -0.74 5.91 -52.38
N VAL A 15 -1.20 5.49 -53.56
CA VAL A 15 -0.71 4.25 -54.20
C VAL A 15 0.61 4.42 -54.96
N GLY A 16 1.25 5.59 -54.85
CA GLY A 16 2.57 5.84 -55.40
C GLY A 16 2.60 6.30 -56.87
N LEU A 17 1.57 7.03 -57.30
CA LEU A 17 1.48 7.67 -58.61
C LEU A 17 1.52 9.20 -58.48
N ASN A 18 2.33 9.83 -59.32
CA ASN A 18 2.37 11.28 -59.45
C ASN A 18 1.13 11.81 -60.18
N LYS A 19 0.91 13.13 -60.13
CA LYS A 19 -0.18 13.79 -60.87
C LYS A 19 -0.13 13.53 -62.39
N ASP A 20 1.06 13.21 -62.90
CA ASP A 20 1.31 12.89 -64.31
C ASP A 20 1.12 11.39 -64.64
N GLY A 21 0.68 10.56 -63.68
CA GLY A 21 0.47 9.13 -63.86
C GLY A 21 1.74 8.27 -63.79
N ASN A 22 2.92 8.89 -63.64
CA ASN A 22 4.18 8.18 -63.43
C ASN A 22 4.28 7.62 -62.00
N ARG A 23 4.82 6.41 -61.87
CA ARG A 23 5.10 5.81 -60.56
C ARG A 23 6.19 6.60 -59.83
N ASN A 24 5.93 7.02 -58.60
CA ASN A 24 6.96 7.43 -57.66
C ASN A 24 7.40 6.30 -56.72
N GLY A 25 6.71 5.16 -56.78
CA GLY A 25 7.12 3.89 -56.16
C GLY A 25 6.91 3.77 -54.65
N ASN A 26 6.66 4.87 -53.95
CA ASN A 26 6.90 4.91 -52.49
C ASN A 26 5.69 5.33 -51.65
N GLY A 27 4.53 5.65 -52.22
CA GLY A 27 3.36 6.15 -51.47
C GLY A 27 2.95 5.27 -50.27
N LEU A 28 2.54 4.03 -50.53
CA LEU A 28 2.16 3.09 -49.47
C LEU A 28 3.35 2.65 -48.60
N ILE A 29 4.57 2.65 -49.15
CA ILE A 29 5.78 2.26 -48.41
C ILE A 29 6.05 3.28 -47.32
N THR A 30 5.99 4.58 -47.64
CA THR A 30 6.16 5.66 -46.67
C THR A 30 5.09 5.62 -45.58
N GLU A 31 3.82 5.38 -45.93
CA GLU A 31 2.76 5.23 -44.90
C GLU A 31 3.04 4.04 -43.96
N VAL A 32 3.59 2.93 -44.47
CA VAL A 32 3.97 1.77 -43.66
C VAL A 32 5.18 2.06 -42.78
N GLU A 33 6.20 2.75 -43.29
CA GLU A 33 7.38 3.16 -42.52
C GLU A 33 7.01 4.08 -41.35
N GLU A 34 6.13 5.06 -41.59
CA GLU A 34 5.59 5.94 -40.55
C GLU A 34 4.83 5.12 -39.49
N MET A 35 3.99 4.16 -39.90
CA MET A 35 3.31 3.26 -38.97
C MET A 35 4.29 2.42 -38.15
N GLU A 36 5.36 1.90 -38.74
CA GLU A 36 6.40 1.16 -38.03
C GLU A 36 7.10 2.03 -36.98
N GLU A 37 7.39 3.29 -37.31
CA GLU A 37 7.96 4.25 -36.36
C GLU A 37 7.01 4.49 -35.17
N TYR A 38 5.73 4.76 -35.43
CA TYR A 38 4.72 4.90 -34.38
C TYR A 38 4.64 3.66 -33.49
N ILE A 39 4.64 2.45 -34.08
CA ILE A 39 4.62 1.19 -33.34
C ILE A 39 5.87 1.05 -32.46
N ASN A 40 7.05 1.42 -32.95
CA ASN A 40 8.29 1.34 -32.20
C ASN A 40 8.32 2.31 -31.02
N VAL A 41 7.83 3.54 -31.21
CA VAL A 41 7.65 4.51 -30.13
C VAL A 41 6.65 3.97 -29.10
N SER A 42 5.51 3.44 -29.52
CA SER A 42 4.52 2.83 -28.61
C SER A 42 5.09 1.66 -27.82
N LYS A 43 5.87 0.77 -28.44
CA LYS A 43 6.56 -0.33 -27.74
C LYS A 43 7.55 0.18 -26.69
N THR A 44 8.21 1.30 -26.96
CA THR A 44 9.15 1.92 -26.01
C THR A 44 8.40 2.46 -24.80
N HIS A 45 7.29 3.17 -25.01
CA HIS A 45 6.43 3.64 -23.91
C HIS A 45 5.83 2.49 -23.10
N GLN A 46 5.43 1.38 -23.75
CA GLN A 46 4.96 0.18 -23.03
C GLN A 46 6.01 -0.36 -22.06
N LYS A 47 7.27 -0.50 -22.51
CA LYS A 47 8.37 -0.92 -21.63
C LYS A 47 8.57 0.02 -20.44
N GLU A 48 8.44 1.34 -20.65
CA GLU A 48 8.55 2.31 -19.56
C GLU A 48 7.42 2.15 -18.54
N ILE A 49 6.19 1.91 -19.01
CA ILE A 49 5.04 1.64 -18.15
C ILE A 49 5.27 0.35 -17.34
N ASP A 50 5.72 -0.72 -17.99
CA ASP A 50 5.99 -2.00 -17.32
C ASP A 50 7.04 -1.84 -16.21
N MET A 51 8.14 -1.12 -16.47
CA MET A 51 9.14 -0.82 -15.44
C MET A 51 8.57 -0.02 -14.26
N ARG A 52 7.69 0.95 -14.53
CA ARG A 52 7.03 1.72 -13.47
C ARG A 52 6.08 0.85 -12.65
N LEU A 53 5.36 -0.07 -13.28
CA LEU A 53 4.49 -1.03 -12.58
C LEU A 53 5.29 -1.95 -11.67
N ASP A 54 6.44 -2.46 -12.12
CA ASP A 54 7.34 -3.28 -11.29
C ASP A 54 7.84 -2.53 -10.05
N ILE A 55 8.19 -1.24 -10.20
CA ILE A 55 8.58 -0.38 -9.07
C ILE A 55 7.41 -0.20 -8.11
N MET A 56 6.21 0.11 -8.61
CA MET A 56 5.02 0.28 -7.78
C MET A 56 4.66 -1.00 -7.00
N ASP A 57 4.81 -2.17 -7.63
CA ASP A 57 4.58 -3.46 -6.98
C ASP A 57 5.57 -3.71 -5.83
N LYS A 58 6.82 -3.26 -5.98
CA LYS A 58 7.81 -3.31 -4.91
C LYS A 58 7.43 -2.36 -3.77
N ASP A 59 7.08 -1.11 -4.07
CA ASP A 59 6.69 -0.11 -3.08
C ASP A 59 5.44 -0.56 -2.29
N ILE A 60 4.46 -1.17 -2.96
CA ILE A 60 3.26 -1.71 -2.31
C ILE A 60 3.61 -2.84 -1.34
N LYS A 61 4.60 -3.68 -1.67
CA LYS A 61 5.05 -4.75 -0.76
C LYS A 61 5.72 -4.15 0.48
N GLU A 62 6.60 -3.17 0.31
CA GLU A 62 7.26 -2.48 1.43
C GLU A 62 6.23 -1.79 2.34
N ILE A 63 5.28 -1.04 1.77
CA ILE A 63 4.20 -0.40 2.55
C ILE A 63 3.37 -1.43 3.33
N LYS A 64 3.08 -2.59 2.75
CA LYS A 64 2.33 -3.67 3.45
C LYS A 64 3.13 -4.21 4.65
N GLU A 65 4.44 -4.34 4.51
CA GLU A 65 5.32 -4.77 5.61
C GLU A 65 5.36 -3.72 6.72
N ASP A 66 5.51 -2.44 6.38
CA ASP A 66 5.48 -1.33 7.33
C ASP A 66 4.15 -1.26 8.09
N ILE A 67 3.02 -1.40 7.40
CA ILE A 67 1.69 -1.45 8.04
C ILE A 67 1.59 -2.63 9.00
N LYS A 68 2.12 -3.79 8.63
CA LYS A 68 2.13 -4.98 9.50
C LYS A 68 2.99 -4.75 10.73
N TYR A 69 4.15 -4.13 10.57
CA TYR A 69 5.02 -3.74 11.67
C TYR A 69 4.33 -2.76 12.62
N ILE A 70 3.78 -1.66 12.10
CA ILE A 70 3.03 -0.65 12.89
C ILE A 70 1.87 -1.31 13.64
N LYS A 71 1.13 -2.21 12.99
CA LYS A 71 0.02 -2.94 13.63
C LYS A 71 0.50 -3.78 14.82
N ASN A 72 1.64 -4.44 14.70
CA ASN A 72 2.22 -5.23 15.78
C ASN A 72 2.69 -4.32 16.93
N GLU A 73 3.43 -3.25 16.64
CA GLU A 73 3.88 -2.27 17.64
C GLU A 73 2.72 -1.65 18.42
N LEU A 74 1.61 -1.33 17.74
CA LEU A 74 0.40 -0.82 18.39
C LEU A 74 -0.25 -1.88 19.28
N LYS A 75 -0.32 -3.13 18.82
CA LYS A 75 -0.86 -4.25 19.61
C LYS A 75 -0.03 -4.50 20.88
N ASP A 76 1.29 -4.46 20.76
CA ASP A 76 2.20 -4.67 21.87
C ASP A 76 2.13 -3.52 22.88
N ASN A 77 2.01 -2.27 22.41
CA ASN A 77 1.76 -1.13 23.29
C ASN A 77 0.42 -1.23 24.05
N ILE A 78 -0.66 -1.65 23.38
CA ILE A 78 -1.96 -1.87 24.03
C ILE A 78 -1.85 -2.98 25.09
N ASN A 79 -1.20 -4.10 24.74
CA ASN A 79 -0.96 -5.20 25.67
C ASN A 79 -0.14 -4.75 26.89
N MET A 80 0.93 -3.98 26.67
CA MET A 80 1.80 -3.47 27.73
C MET A 80 1.04 -2.52 28.67
N ARG A 81 0.21 -1.61 28.11
CA ARG A 81 -0.64 -0.71 28.92
C ARG A 81 -1.69 -1.48 29.73
N SER A 82 -2.32 -2.48 29.12
CA SER A 82 -3.25 -3.38 29.80
C SER A 82 -2.57 -4.14 30.95
N PHE A 83 -1.38 -4.68 30.70
CA PHE A 83 -0.57 -5.38 31.70
C PHE A 83 -0.18 -4.49 32.90
N ILE A 84 0.29 -3.26 32.65
CA ILE A 84 0.62 -2.29 33.70
C ILE A 84 -0.60 -1.97 34.56
N ASN A 85 -1.76 -1.75 33.93
CA ASN A 85 -3.00 -1.46 34.65
C ASN A 85 -3.42 -2.64 35.55
N THR A 86 -3.38 -3.87 35.04
CA THR A 86 -3.70 -5.07 35.82
C THR A 86 -2.71 -5.29 36.96
N LYS A 87 -1.40 -5.05 36.74
CA LYS A 87 -0.37 -5.14 37.78
C LYS A 87 -0.62 -4.14 38.92
N ASN A 88 -0.98 -2.91 38.59
CA ASN A 88 -1.26 -1.87 39.58
C ASN A 88 -2.51 -2.20 40.42
N ILE A 89 -3.57 -2.70 39.77
CA ILE A 89 -4.78 -3.18 40.47
C ILE A 89 -4.44 -4.35 41.40
N LEU A 90 -3.68 -5.33 40.94
CA LEU A 90 -3.29 -6.49 41.73
C LEU A 90 -2.42 -6.08 42.93
N SER A 91 -1.50 -5.14 42.74
CA SER A 91 -0.69 -4.56 43.82
C SER A 91 -1.55 -3.83 44.86
N GLY A 92 -2.56 -3.09 44.43
CA GLY A 92 -3.51 -2.42 45.33
C GLY A 92 -4.32 -3.42 46.16
N ILE A 93 -4.84 -4.48 45.52
CA ILE A 93 -5.57 -5.56 46.21
C ILE A 93 -4.66 -6.26 47.24
N ALA A 94 -3.42 -6.58 46.87
CA ALA A 94 -2.47 -7.23 47.77
C ALA A 94 -2.16 -6.38 49.02
N GLN A 95 -2.01 -5.05 48.86
CA GLN A 95 -1.81 -4.14 49.98
C GLN A 95 -3.03 -4.08 50.90
N VAL A 96 -4.25 -4.03 50.36
CA VAL A 96 -5.49 -4.03 51.15
C VAL A 96 -5.62 -5.32 51.95
N ILE A 97 -5.38 -6.48 51.35
CA ILE A 97 -5.41 -7.78 52.04
C ILE A 97 -4.37 -7.84 53.17
N THR A 98 -3.15 -7.37 52.91
CA THR A 98 -2.09 -7.31 53.92
C THR A 98 -2.51 -6.44 55.10
N ASN A 99 -3.04 -5.24 54.83
CA ASN A 99 -3.48 -4.32 55.87
C ASN A 99 -4.64 -4.90 56.71
N LEU A 100 -5.62 -5.55 56.07
CA LEU A 100 -6.72 -6.22 56.77
C LEU A 100 -6.23 -7.36 57.66
N THR A 101 -5.23 -8.13 57.19
CA THR A 101 -4.64 -9.23 57.95
C THR A 101 -3.92 -8.72 59.20
N VAL A 102 -3.17 -7.62 59.07
CA VAL A 102 -2.49 -6.97 60.21
C VAL A 102 -3.50 -6.46 61.23
N ILE A 103 -4.57 -5.79 60.79
CA ILE A 103 -5.63 -5.29 61.67
C ILE A 103 -6.34 -6.45 62.38
N GLY A 104 -6.68 -7.52 61.67
CA GLY A 104 -7.29 -8.71 62.25
C GLY A 104 -6.40 -9.40 63.29
N GLY A 105 -5.10 -9.51 63.01
CA GLY A 105 -4.11 -10.04 63.95
C GLY A 105 -3.96 -9.19 65.20
N ALA A 106 -3.94 -7.86 65.06
CA ALA A 106 -3.90 -6.93 66.18
C ALA A 106 -5.16 -7.02 67.05
N LEU A 107 -6.34 -7.05 66.45
CA LEU A 107 -7.61 -7.22 67.16
C LEU A 107 -7.67 -8.55 67.92
N TYR A 108 -7.25 -9.64 67.29
CA TYR A 108 -7.17 -10.96 67.93
C TYR A 108 -6.23 -10.93 69.15
N PHE A 109 -5.05 -10.32 69.01
CA PHE A 109 -4.10 -10.19 70.10
C PHE A 109 -4.66 -9.38 71.28
N ILE A 110 -5.33 -8.27 71.00
CA ILE A 110 -5.99 -7.43 72.02
C ILE A 110 -7.07 -8.24 72.75
N LEU A 111 -8.00 -8.86 72.01
CA LEU A 111 -9.07 -9.68 72.59
C LEU A 111 -8.50 -10.82 73.45
N LYS A 112 -7.51 -11.56 72.93
CA LYS A 112 -6.86 -12.64 73.67
C LYS A 112 -6.23 -12.13 74.97
N THR A 113 -5.54 -10.98 74.93
CA THR A 113 -4.91 -10.39 76.12
C THR A 113 -5.93 -9.96 77.17
N PHE A 114 -7.09 -9.43 76.76
CA PHE A 114 -8.16 -9.03 77.69
C PHE A 114 -8.88 -10.24 78.32
N PHE A 115 -9.11 -11.32 77.57
CA PHE A 115 -9.84 -12.49 78.07
C PHE A 115 -8.98 -13.53 78.79
N GLU A 116 -7.66 -13.57 78.56
CA GLU A 116 -6.76 -14.51 79.25
C GLU A 116 -6.08 -13.92 80.49
N LYS A 117 -6.18 -12.60 80.72
CA LYS A 117 -5.60 -11.91 81.90
C LYS A 117 -6.64 -11.33 82.87
N GLY A 118 -7.94 -11.51 82.61
CA GLY A 118 -9.04 -11.23 83.56
C GLY A 118 -9.52 -12.52 84.20
#